data_AF-A0A7W4JVR7-F1
#
_entry.id   AF-A0A7W4JVR7-F1
#
_cell.length_a   1.000
_cell.length_b   1.000
_cell.length_c   1.000
_cell.angle_alpha   90.00
_cell.angle_beta   90.00
_cell.angle_gamma   90.00
#
_symmetry.space_group_name_H-M   'P 1'
#
loop_
_entity.id
_entity.type
_entity.pdbx_description
1 polymer ?
#
loop_
_entity_poly.entity_id
_entity_poly.type
_entity_poly.pdbx_seq_one_letter_code
_entity_poly.pdbx_strand_id
1 'polypeptide(L)'
;MPMSDWQSPAAYEHAQDIAAAGMAWEYLRRDDEYRRAFQRMKMLPAPKPGGSKAFSERWGLRFPCRSGGTCRPHACLLDTGTLA
;
A
#
# COMPACT_ATOMS: atom_id res chain seq x y z
N MET A 1 -12.03 20.96 -27.59
CA MET A 1 -12.04 19.83 -26.63
C MET A 1 -13.16 20.11 -25.64
N PRO A 2 -14.19 19.26 -25.50
CA PRO A 2 -15.21 19.49 -24.48
C PRO A 2 -14.56 19.38 -23.10
N MET A 3 -14.81 20.37 -22.23
CA MET A 3 -14.42 20.30 -20.82
C MET A 3 -15.27 19.21 -20.16
N SER A 4 -14.62 18.25 -19.51
CA SER A 4 -15.32 17.28 -18.68
C SER A 4 -16.09 18.00 -17.58
N ASP A 5 -17.38 17.71 -17.48
CA ASP A 5 -18.24 18.23 -16.42
C ASP A 5 -17.94 17.50 -15.10
N TRP A 6 -16.89 17.96 -14.43
CA TRP A 6 -16.36 17.35 -13.20
C TRP A 6 -17.31 17.48 -12.01
N GLN A 7 -18.39 18.27 -12.12
CA GLN A 7 -19.42 18.40 -11.09
C GLN A 7 -20.61 17.47 -11.31
N SER A 8 -20.72 16.86 -12.50
CA SER A 8 -21.83 15.95 -12.81
C SER A 8 -21.74 14.68 -11.96
N PRO A 9 -22.76 14.37 -11.13
CA PRO A 9 -22.79 13.14 -10.33
C PRO A 9 -22.75 11.87 -11.20
N ALA A 10 -23.40 11.93 -12.38
CA ALA A 10 -23.42 10.84 -13.35
C ALA A 10 -22.01 10.45 -13.84
N ALA A 11 -21.05 11.38 -13.81
CA ALA A 11 -19.67 11.09 -14.16
C ALA A 11 -18.96 10.17 -13.13
N TYR A 12 -19.51 10.03 -11.93
CA TYR A 12 -18.93 9.26 -10.82
C TYR A 12 -19.81 8.12 -10.31
N GLU A 13 -20.90 7.76 -10.98
CA GLU A 13 -21.74 6.62 -10.55
C GLU A 13 -20.91 5.34 -10.38
N HIS A 14 -19.98 5.07 -11.29
CA HIS A 14 -19.07 3.92 -11.19
C HIS A 14 -18.14 3.94 -9.96
N ALA A 15 -17.88 5.12 -9.39
CA ALA A 15 -16.98 5.26 -8.25
C ALA A 15 -17.62 4.75 -6.95
N GLN A 16 -18.96 4.65 -6.92
CA GLN A 16 -19.70 4.11 -5.78
C GLN A 16 -19.46 2.61 -5.60
N ASP A 17 -19.18 1.89 -6.70
CA ASP A 17 -18.88 0.45 -6.69
C ASP A 17 -17.40 0.15 -6.41
N ILE A 18 -16.54 1.17 -6.37
CA ILE A 18 -15.11 0.98 -6.09
C ILE A 18 -14.94 0.72 -4.59
N ALA A 19 -14.40 -0.46 -4.27
CA ALA A 19 -14.04 -0.79 -2.89
C ALA A 19 -13.11 0.28 -2.31
N ALA A 20 -13.43 0.78 -1.11
CA ALA A 20 -12.65 1.82 -0.43
C ALA A 20 -11.16 1.46 -0.29
N ALA A 21 -10.86 0.18 -0.04
CA ALA A 21 -9.49 -0.32 0.01
C ALA A 21 -8.76 -0.20 -1.34
N GLY A 22 -9.47 -0.45 -2.45
CA GLY A 22 -8.95 -0.27 -3.80
C GLY A 22 -8.65 1.20 -4.09
N MET A 23 -9.55 2.11 -3.73
CA MET A 23 -9.34 3.55 -3.89
C MET A 23 -8.16 4.07 -3.05
N ALA A 24 -8.04 3.62 -1.79
CA ALA A 24 -6.91 3.95 -0.93
C ALA A 24 -5.58 3.46 -1.52
N TRP A 25 -5.56 2.24 -2.09
CA TRP A 25 -4.39 1.70 -2.77
C TRP A 25 -4.01 2.49 -4.03
N GLU A 26 -5.00 2.91 -4.82
CA GLU A 26 -4.81 3.72 -6.03
C GLU A 26 -4.18 5.09 -5.72
N TYR A 27 -4.53 5.69 -4.59
CA TYR A 27 -3.89 6.91 -4.10
C TYR A 27 -2.44 6.63 -3.70
N LEU A 28 -2.23 5.63 -2.84
CA LEU A 28 -0.91 5.31 -2.30
C LEU A 28 0.12 4.96 -3.38
N ARG A 29 -0.27 4.20 -4.41
CA ARG A 29 0.66 3.81 -5.48
C ARG A 29 1.09 4.96 -6.40
N ARG A 30 0.32 6.06 -6.42
CA ARG A 30 0.63 7.27 -7.21
C ARG A 30 1.53 8.25 -6.45
N ASP A 31 1.62 8.12 -5.13
CA ASP A 31 2.52 8.92 -4.31
C ASP A 31 3.99 8.59 -4.60
N ASP A 32 4.76 9.61 -5.00
CA ASP A 32 6.17 9.42 -5.39
C ASP A 32 7.07 9.10 -4.20
N GLU A 33 6.73 9.55 -2.99
CA GLU A 33 7.47 9.22 -1.79
C GLU A 33 7.27 7.75 -1.43
N TYR A 34 6.04 7.24 -1.56
CA TYR A 34 5.71 5.82 -1.40
C TYR A 34 6.51 4.98 -2.38
N ARG A 35 6.50 5.36 -3.67
CA ARG A 35 7.26 4.67 -4.72
C ARG A 35 8.75 4.61 -4.36
N ARG A 36 9.36 5.72 -3.94
CA ARG A 36 10.78 5.77 -3.53
C ARG A 36 11.04 4.95 -2.27
N ALA A 37 10.18 5.02 -1.26
CA ALA A 37 10.31 4.25 -0.02
C ALA A 37 10.22 2.73 -0.30
N PHE A 38 9.28 2.32 -1.14
CA PHE A 38 9.10 0.92 -1.53
C PHE A 38 10.27 0.39 -2.37
N GLN A 39 10.80 1.19 -3.31
CA GLN A 39 12.00 0.81 -4.07
C GLN A 39 13.24 0.67 -3.17
N ARG A 40 13.45 1.61 -2.24
CA ARG A 40 14.53 1.51 -1.23
C ARG A 40 14.38 0.24 -0.40
N MET A 41 13.17 -0.10 0.02
CA MET A 41 12.89 -1.33 0.77
C MET A 41 13.22 -2.58 -0.04
N LYS A 42 12.91 -2.62 -1.34
CA LYS A 42 13.24 -3.75 -2.23
C LYS A 42 14.74 -3.95 -2.44
N MET A 43 15.53 -2.87 -2.42
CA MET A 43 16.97 -2.90 -2.68
C MET A 43 17.81 -3.27 -1.45
N LEU A 44 17.22 -3.23 -0.25
CA LEU A 44 17.92 -3.59 0.99
C LEU A 44 17.96 -5.13 1.16
N PRO A 45 19.14 -5.73 1.44
CA PRO A 45 19.24 -7.15 1.71
C PRO A 45 18.56 -7.46 3.05
N ALA A 46 17.36 -8.03 2.96
CA ALA A 46 16.43 -8.34 4.05
C ALA A 46 16.14 -7.16 5.01
N PRO A 47 14.88 -6.72 5.17
CA PRO A 47 14.58 -5.67 6.13
C PRO A 47 15.00 -6.15 7.52
N LYS A 48 15.84 -5.35 8.20
CA LYS A 48 16.10 -5.50 9.63
C LYS A 48 14.75 -5.60 10.35
N PRO A 49 14.63 -6.38 11.44
CA PRO A 49 13.36 -6.69 12.12
C PRO A 49 12.57 -5.49 12.71
N GLY A 50 12.89 -4.24 12.35
CA GLY A 50 12.08 -3.04 12.65
C GLY A 50 11.86 -2.10 11.46
N GLY A 51 12.48 -2.35 10.29
CA GLY A 51 12.28 -1.52 9.09
C GLY A 51 10.90 -1.70 8.45
N SER A 52 10.30 -2.87 8.65
CA SER A 52 8.92 -3.18 8.25
C SER A 52 7.90 -2.42 9.08
N LYS A 53 8.09 -2.34 10.41
CA LYS A 53 7.17 -1.65 11.33
C LYS A 53 7.01 -0.17 11.00
N ALA A 54 8.13 0.56 10.89
CA ALA A 54 8.10 1.99 10.60
C ALA A 54 7.45 2.29 9.22
N PHE A 55 7.61 1.39 8.25
CA PHE A 55 6.94 1.52 6.96
C PHE A 55 5.43 1.26 7.08
N SER A 56 5.04 0.22 7.81
CA SER A 56 3.63 -0.10 8.06
C SER A 56 2.91 1.01 8.84
N GLU A 57 3.56 1.61 9.84
CA GLU A 57 3.02 2.74 10.60
C GLU A 57 2.88 4.00 9.75
N ARG A 58 3.88 4.28 8.90
CA ARG A 58 3.86 5.45 8.02
C ARG A 58 2.82 5.36 6.91
N TRP A 59 2.65 4.18 6.31
CA TRP A 59 1.83 3.99 5.11
C TRP A 59 0.53 3.22 5.36
N GLY A 60 0.30 2.70 6.57
CA GLY A 60 -0.89 1.92 6.92
C GLY A 60 -0.99 0.54 6.26
N LEU A 61 0.09 0.04 5.67
CA LEU A 61 0.09 -1.24 4.93
C LEU A 61 0.61 -2.40 5.80
N ARG A 62 -0.02 -3.57 5.65
CA ARG A 62 0.45 -4.83 6.22
C ARG A 62 0.40 -5.91 5.15
N PHE A 63 1.54 -6.55 4.87
CA PHE A 63 1.65 -7.62 3.87
C PHE A 63 1.77 -8.98 4.56
N PRO A 64 0.70 -9.79 4.62
CA PRO A 64 0.78 -11.14 5.19
C PRO A 64 1.68 -12.07 4.39
N CYS A 65 2.45 -12.92 5.08
CA CYS A 65 3.07 -14.06 4.42
C CYS A 65 1.97 -14.94 3.82
N ARG A 66 2.21 -15.46 2.61
CA ARG A 66 1.34 -16.53 2.08
C ARG A 66 1.43 -17.74 3.01
N SER A 67 0.29 -18.24 3.45
CA SER A 67 0.21 -19.49 4.21
C SER A 67 0.86 -20.61 3.39
N GLY A 68 1.85 -21.29 3.99
CA GLY A 68 2.54 -22.42 3.37
C GLY A 68 3.69 -22.10 2.40
N GLY A 69 4.06 -20.83 2.21
CA GLY A 69 5.21 -20.45 1.38
C GLY A 69 6.40 -19.93 2.21
N THR A 70 7.62 -20.14 1.74
CA THR A 70 8.80 -19.47 2.29
C THR A 70 8.59 -17.94 2.19
N CYS A 71 8.44 -17.24 3.31
CA CYS A 71 8.34 -15.79 3.33
C CYS A 71 9.60 -15.22 2.68
N ARG A 72 9.47 -14.55 1.52
CA ARG A 72 10.56 -13.71 1.04
C ARG A 72 10.64 -12.52 2.01
N PRO A 73 11.82 -12.17 2.54
CA PRO A 73 11.95 -11.15 3.58
C PRO A 73 11.38 -9.77 3.18
N HIS A 74 11.30 -9.48 1.88
CA HIS A 74 10.70 -8.24 1.33
C HIS A 74 9.21 -8.34 0.98
N ALA A 75 8.64 -9.56 0.94
CA ALA A 75 7.22 -9.80 0.61
C ALA A 75 6.34 -9.87 1.85
N CYS A 76 6.96 -9.83 3.03
CA CYS A 76 6.33 -10.15 4.30
C CYS A 76 6.61 -9.00 5.26
N LEU A 77 5.59 -8.18 5.46
CA LEU A 77 5.67 -6.92 6.21
C LEU A 77 4.69 -6.92 7.39
N LEU A 78 4.39 -8.10 7.91
CA LEU A 78 3.72 -8.21 9.20
C LEU A 78 4.78 -8.06 10.28
N ASP A 79 4.82 -6.87 10.88
CA ASP A 79 5.37 -6.73 12.22
C ASP A 79 4.38 -7.42 13.16
N THR A 80 4.74 -8.58 13.71
CA THR A 80 4.05 -9.13 14.88
C THR A 80 4.37 -8.19 16.03
N GLY A 81 3.58 -7.14 16.15
CA GLY A 81 3.58 -6.31 17.33
C GLY A 81 3.30 -7.22 18.52
N THR A 82 4.32 -7.49 19.33
CA THR A 82 4.13 -7.99 20.69
C THR A 82 3.26 -6.97 21.38
N LEU A 83 1.97 -7.31 21.59
CA LEU A 83 1.13 -6.62 22.55
C LEU A 83 1.79 -6.85 23.92
N ALA A 84 2.38 -5.79 24.46
CA ALA A 84 2.76 -5.69 25.86
C ALA A 84 1.80 -4.70 26.53
#